data_AF-A0A927S6X1-F1
#
_entry.id   AF-A0A927S6X1-F1
#
_cell.length_a   1.000
_cell.length_b   1.000
_cell.length_c   1.000
_cell.angle_alpha   90.00
_cell.angle_beta   90.00
_cell.angle_gamma   90.00
#
_symmetry.space_group_name_H-M   'P 1'
#
loop_
_entity.id
_entity.type
_entity.pdbx_description
1 polymer ?
#
loop_
_entity_poly.entity_id
_entity_poly.type
_entity_poly.pdbx_seq_one_letter_code
_entity_poly.pdbx_strand_id
1 'polypeptide(L)'
;MKRIALALCLALILLLAVGCGNNYPFSGTWKEEGTGTIYQFTNNDQLLVGENTESVAVGGSFEHEKDTDKLTITVAPPSGTKVSRVVTFSLNEDGSVLTLTDAQGAKSVLKKVQ
;
A
#
# COMPACT_ATOMS: atom_id res chain seq x y z
N MET A 1 4.95 7.02 48.26
CA MET A 1 5.59 7.51 47.02
C MET A 1 6.21 6.37 46.21
N LYS A 2 5.41 5.41 45.70
CA LYS A 2 5.90 4.26 44.90
C LYS A 2 5.00 3.85 43.71
N ARG A 3 3.85 4.51 43.52
CA ARG A 3 2.87 4.16 42.46
C ARG A 3 2.92 5.06 41.23
N ILE A 4 3.57 6.23 41.33
CA ILE A 4 3.66 7.20 40.24
C ILE A 4 4.84 6.87 39.29
N ALA A 5 5.87 6.18 39.78
CA ALA A 5 7.03 5.79 38.98
C ALA A 5 6.72 4.70 37.92
N LEU A 6 5.79 3.77 38.22
CA LEU A 6 5.45 2.71 37.27
C LEU A 6 4.60 3.19 36.08
N ALA A 7 3.70 4.16 36.31
CA ALA A 7 2.82 4.67 35.25
C ALA A 7 3.59 5.49 34.20
N LEU A 8 4.63 6.22 34.62
CA LEU A 8 5.50 6.98 33.71
C LEU A 8 6.41 6.07 32.86
N CYS A 9 6.88 4.94 33.40
CA CYS A 9 7.63 3.97 32.59
C CYS A 9 6.76 3.27 31.54
N LEU A 10 5.49 2.96 31.85
CA LEU A 10 4.58 2.32 30.89
C LEU A 10 4.17 3.28 29.76
N ALA A 11 3.96 4.57 30.06
CA ALA A 11 3.64 5.58 29.07
C ALA A 11 4.82 5.90 28.13
N LEU A 12 6.06 5.77 28.61
CA LEU A 12 7.27 6.03 27.82
C LEU A 12 7.60 4.88 26.84
N ILE A 13 7.21 3.64 27.16
CA ILE A 13 7.41 2.48 26.27
C ILE A 13 6.39 2.47 25.11
N LEU A 14 5.21 3.06 25.29
CA LEU A 14 4.19 3.20 24.23
C LEU A 14 4.50 4.29 23.19
N LEU A 15 5.48 5.16 23.45
CA LEU A 15 5.92 6.20 22.50
C LEU A 15 7.07 5.75 21.57
N LEU A 16 7.61 4.53 21.75
CA LEU A 16 8.72 4.01 20.96
C LEU A 16 8.30 3.04 19.85
N ALA A 17 7.00 2.79 19.69
CA ALA A 17 6.45 2.10 18.54
C ALA A 17 5.96 3.10 17.47
N VAL A 18 6.74 4.14 17.18
CA VAL A 18 6.67 4.73 15.84
C VAL A 18 7.36 3.70 14.95
N GLY A 19 6.61 2.66 14.60
CA GLY A 19 7.08 1.65 13.66
C GLY A 19 7.62 2.39 12.45
N CYS A 20 8.87 2.11 12.09
CA CYS A 20 9.43 2.53 10.81
C CYS A 20 8.59 1.86 9.71
N GLY A 21 7.43 2.44 9.38
CA GLY A 21 6.68 2.07 8.21
C GLY A 21 7.56 2.33 6.99
N ASN A 22 7.53 1.43 6.03
CA ASN A 22 8.26 1.63 4.78
C ASN A 22 7.73 2.92 4.13
N ASN A 23 8.59 3.85 3.73
CA ASN A 23 8.14 5.07 3.04
C ASN A 23 8.18 4.83 1.53
N TYR A 24 7.09 4.25 1.01
CA TYR A 24 7.03 3.96 -0.41
C TYR A 24 6.68 5.21 -1.21
N PRO A 25 7.39 5.50 -2.33
CA PRO A 25 7.11 6.67 -3.16
C PRO A 25 5.72 6.60 -3.81
N PHE A 26 5.20 5.38 -4.01
CA PHE A 26 3.87 5.10 -4.55
C PHE A 26 2.80 4.90 -3.47
N SER A 27 3.13 5.10 -2.18
CA SER A 27 2.13 5.04 -1.12
C SER A 27 1.06 6.12 -1.33
N GLY A 28 -0.19 5.75 -1.03
CA GLY A 28 -1.35 6.61 -1.22
C GLY A 28 -2.53 5.89 -1.85
N THR A 29 -3.58 6.67 -2.13
CA THR A 29 -4.81 6.22 -2.76
C THR A 29 -4.79 6.59 -4.23
N TRP A 30 -5.16 5.64 -5.08
CA TRP A 30 -5.10 5.76 -6.53
C TRP A 30 -6.38 5.22 -7.17
N LYS A 31 -6.78 5.80 -8.29
CA LYS A 31 -7.93 5.39 -9.09
C LYS A 31 -7.46 4.93 -10.46
N GLU A 32 -7.79 3.70 -10.83
CA GLU A 32 -7.46 3.14 -12.14
C GLU A 32 -8.28 3.78 -13.25
N GLU A 33 -7.59 4.15 -14.32
CA GLU A 33 -8.19 4.66 -15.53
C GLU A 33 -8.88 3.52 -16.28
N GLY A 34 -10.14 3.73 -16.67
CA GLY A 34 -10.96 2.74 -17.37
C GLY A 34 -11.92 1.97 -16.47
N THR A 35 -11.44 1.40 -15.36
CA THR A 35 -12.29 0.62 -14.42
C THR A 35 -12.89 1.49 -13.33
N GLY A 36 -12.19 2.55 -12.92
CA GLY A 36 -12.56 3.37 -11.76
C GLY A 36 -12.24 2.72 -10.41
N THR A 37 -11.61 1.54 -10.41
CA THR A 37 -11.20 0.82 -9.20
C THR A 37 -10.22 1.66 -8.38
N ILE A 38 -10.43 1.69 -7.07
CA ILE A 38 -9.56 2.35 -6.09
C ILE A 38 -8.56 1.34 -5.54
N TYR A 39 -7.29 1.74 -5.51
CA TYR A 39 -6.16 1.02 -4.93
C TYR A 39 -5.51 1.89 -3.85
N GLN A 40 -5.35 1.39 -2.64
CA GLN A 40 -4.64 2.07 -1.57
C GLN A 40 -3.39 1.28 -1.17
N PHE A 41 -2.21 1.82 -1.51
CA PHE A 41 -0.92 1.29 -1.09
C PHE A 41 -0.53 1.94 0.23
N THR A 42 -0.44 1.14 1.28
CA THR A 42 -0.06 1.62 2.62
C THR A 42 1.44 1.43 2.87
N ASN A 43 1.97 2.16 3.85
CA ASN A 43 3.37 2.03 4.30
C ASN A 43 3.63 0.77 5.15
N ASN A 44 2.64 -0.13 5.26
CA ASN A 44 2.70 -1.37 6.03
C ASN A 44 2.59 -2.61 5.11
N ASP A 45 2.97 -2.50 3.84
CA ASP A 45 2.95 -3.59 2.85
C ASP A 45 1.54 -4.14 2.54
N GLN A 46 0.50 -3.36 2.85
CA GLN A 46 -0.90 -3.70 2.59
C GLN A 46 -1.44 -2.95 1.39
N LEU A 47 -2.23 -3.66 0.59
CA LEU A 47 -3.02 -3.14 -0.52
C LEU A 47 -4.51 -3.29 -0.19
N LEU A 48 -5.26 -2.21 -0.32
CA LEU A 48 -6.73 -2.25 -0.28
C LEU A 48 -7.27 -1.96 -1.67
N VAL A 49 -8.20 -2.78 -2.15
CA VAL A 49 -8.82 -2.63 -3.48
C VAL A 49 -10.34 -2.50 -3.31
N GLY A 50 -10.95 -1.51 -3.94
CA GLY A 50 -12.37 -1.21 -3.77
C GLY A 50 -12.96 -0.38 -4.91
N GLU A 51 -14.28 -0.16 -4.88
CA GLU A 51 -14.97 0.69 -5.86
C GLU A 51 -14.90 2.18 -5.49
N ASN A 52 -14.75 2.47 -4.20
CA ASN A 52 -14.62 3.82 -3.64
C ASN A 52 -13.70 3.77 -2.41
N THR A 53 -13.38 4.94 -1.84
CA THR A 53 -12.48 5.07 -0.68
C THR A 53 -13.08 4.59 0.65
N GLU A 54 -14.39 4.37 0.71
CA GLU A 54 -15.13 4.00 1.92
C GLU A 54 -15.46 2.49 1.97
N SER A 55 -15.36 1.79 0.83
CA SER A 55 -15.64 0.36 0.72
C SER A 55 -14.44 -0.39 0.16
N VAL A 56 -13.76 -1.16 1.02
CA VAL A 56 -12.76 -2.13 0.58
C VAL A 56 -13.47 -3.40 0.11
N ALA A 57 -13.34 -3.73 -1.17
CA ALA A 57 -13.90 -4.95 -1.74
C ALA A 57 -12.98 -6.17 -1.54
N VAL A 58 -11.65 -5.96 -1.62
CA VAL A 58 -10.65 -7.01 -1.49
C VAL A 58 -9.40 -6.49 -0.79
N GLY A 59 -8.88 -7.25 0.16
CA GLY A 59 -7.58 -7.03 0.79
C GLY A 59 -6.45 -7.76 0.06
N GLY A 60 -5.29 -7.13 -0.01
CA GLY A 60 -4.07 -7.69 -0.55
C GLY A 60 -2.83 -7.21 0.21
N SER A 61 -1.69 -7.67 -0.24
CA SER A 61 -0.38 -7.23 0.21
C SER A 61 0.50 -6.96 -1.00
N PHE A 62 1.60 -6.25 -0.78
CA PHE A 62 2.61 -6.10 -1.80
C PHE A 62 4.00 -6.19 -1.18
N GLU A 63 4.97 -6.59 -2.00
CA GLU A 63 6.38 -6.59 -1.64
C GLU A 63 7.13 -5.74 -2.66
N HIS A 64 7.92 -4.79 -2.18
CA HIS A 64 8.78 -3.96 -3.01
C HIS A 64 10.22 -4.45 -2.94
N GLU A 65 10.81 -4.76 -4.11
CA GLU A 65 12.23 -5.05 -4.17
C GLU A 65 13.02 -3.75 -4.04
N LYS A 66 13.73 -3.62 -2.91
CA LYS A 66 14.48 -2.43 -2.53
C LYS A 66 15.41 -1.97 -3.65
N ASP A 67 15.48 -0.66 -3.87
CA ASP A 67 16.33 0.00 -4.87
C ASP A 67 15.98 -0.35 -6.34
N THR A 68 14.83 -0.99 -6.58
CA THR A 68 14.28 -1.28 -7.91
C THR A 68 12.87 -0.71 -8.06
N ASP A 69 12.30 -0.81 -9.26
CA ASP A 69 10.91 -0.47 -9.55
C ASP A 69 9.96 -1.69 -9.47
N LYS A 70 10.42 -2.83 -8.96
CA LYS A 70 9.66 -4.08 -9.00
C LYS A 70 8.76 -4.26 -7.77
N LEU A 71 7.48 -4.54 -8.01
CA LEU A 71 6.48 -4.90 -7.00
C LEU A 71 5.93 -6.31 -7.26
N THR A 72 5.82 -7.10 -6.21
CA THR A 72 4.98 -8.30 -6.21
C THR A 72 3.69 -7.98 -5.49
N ILE A 73 2.57 -7.94 -6.21
CA ILE A 73 1.25 -7.70 -5.64
C ILE A 73 0.54 -9.03 -5.45
N THR A 74 0.04 -9.28 -4.24
CA THR A 74 -0.75 -10.46 -3.91
C THR A 74 -2.12 -10.03 -3.44
N VAL A 75 -3.16 -10.47 -4.14
CA VAL A 75 -4.55 -10.18 -3.79
C VAL A 75 -5.20 -11.45 -3.27
N ALA A 76 -5.98 -11.35 -2.19
CA ALA A 76 -6.71 -12.46 -1.60
C ALA A 76 -8.22 -12.27 -1.84
N PRO A 77 -8.74 -12.63 -3.03
CA PRO A 77 -10.17 -12.52 -3.29
C PRO A 77 -10.98 -13.44 -2.36
N PRO A 78 -12.26 -13.11 -2.10
CA PRO A 78 -13.14 -13.94 -1.26
C PRO A 78 -13.28 -15.40 -1.73
N SER A 79 -13.02 -15.67 -3.01
CA SER A 79 -13.00 -17.02 -3.59
C SER A 79 -11.88 -17.93 -3.05
N GLY A 80 -10.95 -17.40 -2.26
CA GLY A 80 -9.96 -18.16 -1.48
C GLY A 80 -8.62 -18.39 -2.20
N THR A 81 -8.59 -18.32 -3.53
CA THR A 81 -7.33 -18.47 -4.28
C THR A 81 -6.59 -17.14 -4.35
N LYS A 82 -5.46 -17.05 -3.65
CA LYS A 82 -4.55 -15.90 -3.75
C LYS A 82 -4.02 -15.78 -5.18
N VAL A 83 -4.03 -14.57 -5.71
CA VAL A 83 -3.46 -14.26 -7.02
C VAL A 83 -2.28 -13.33 -6.80
N SER A 84 -1.10 -13.75 -7.26
CA SER A 84 0.12 -12.94 -7.20
C SER A 84 0.54 -12.51 -8.61
N ARG A 85 1.00 -11.28 -8.75
CA ARG A 85 1.53 -10.73 -10.00
C ARG A 85 2.77 -9.87 -9.72
N VAL A 86 3.78 -10.02 -10.56
CA VAL A 86 4.96 -9.15 -10.55
C VAL A 86 4.73 -8.04 -11.57
N VAL A 87 4.93 -6.81 -11.15
CA VAL A 87 4.82 -5.61 -11.98
C VAL A 87 6.02 -4.70 -11.73
N THR A 88 6.32 -3.82 -12.67
CA THR A 88 7.14 -2.63 -12.41
C THR A 88 6.26 -1.42 -12.23
N PHE A 89 6.66 -0.50 -11.36
CA PHE A 89 5.95 0.76 -11.16
C PHE A 89 6.74 1.95 -11.71
N SER A 90 6.04 2.95 -12.21
CA SER A 90 6.63 4.26 -12.47
C SER A 90 5.70 5.37 -12.00
N LEU A 91 6.30 6.45 -11.51
CA LEU A 91 5.61 7.67 -11.16
C LEU A 91 5.99 8.74 -12.18
N ASN A 92 5.02 9.55 -12.59
CA ASN A 92 5.32 10.75 -13.34
C ASN A 92 6.00 11.81 -12.44
N GLU A 93 6.50 12.88 -13.06
CA GLU A 93 7.34 13.89 -12.38
C GLU A 93 6.67 14.56 -11.18
N ASP A 94 5.35 14.78 -11.23
CA ASP A 94 4.57 15.38 -10.15
C ASP A 94 3.99 14.37 -9.14
N GLY A 95 4.22 13.07 -9.37
CA GLY A 95 3.73 11.98 -8.53
C GLY A 95 2.20 11.82 -8.52
N SER A 96 1.48 12.38 -9.48
CA SER A 96 0.01 12.28 -9.60
C SER A 96 -0.45 11.06 -10.41
N VAL A 97 0.44 10.42 -11.15
CA VAL A 97 0.14 9.23 -11.96
C VAL A 97 1.12 8.11 -11.65
N LEU A 98 0.58 6.98 -11.20
CA LEU A 98 1.28 5.72 -10.98
C LEU A 98 0.92 4.76 -12.13
N THR A 99 1.92 4.28 -12.86
CA THR A 99 1.73 3.26 -13.89
C THR A 99 2.31 1.94 -13.41
N LEU A 100 1.49 0.89 -13.40
CA LEU A 100 1.94 -0.48 -13.16
C LEU A 100 2.05 -1.20 -14.50
N THR A 101 3.19 -1.83 -14.77
CA THR A 101 3.44 -2.60 -16.01
C THR A 101 3.69 -4.05 -15.66
N ASP A 102 2.91 -4.97 -16.22
CA ASP A 102 3.13 -6.41 -16.01
C ASP A 102 4.29 -6.96 -16.86
N ALA A 103 4.64 -8.22 -16.64
CA ALA A 103 5.71 -8.90 -17.38
C ALA A 103 5.44 -9.04 -18.89
N GLN A 104 4.19 -8.87 -19.33
CA GLN A 104 3.77 -8.89 -20.73
C GLN A 104 3.74 -7.48 -21.35
N GLY A 105 3.99 -6.44 -20.56
CA GLY A 105 3.97 -5.05 -20.97
C GLY A 105 2.59 -4.38 -20.92
N ALA A 106 1.56 -5.06 -20.39
CA ALA A 106 0.25 -4.44 -20.19
C ALA A 106 0.33 -3.43 -19.04
N LYS A 107 -0.40 -2.32 -19.19
CA LYS A 107 -0.30 -1.17 -18.28
C LYS A 107 -1.62 -0.91 -17.57
N SER A 108 -1.56 -0.78 -16.25
CA SER A 108 -2.60 -0.18 -15.41
C SER A 108 -2.16 1.24 -15.04
N VAL A 109 -2.91 2.24 -15.51
CA VAL A 109 -2.64 3.65 -15.23
C VAL A 109 -3.54 4.10 -14.09
N LEU A 110 -2.93 4.55 -12.98
CA LEU A 110 -3.61 4.92 -11.75
C LEU A 110 -3.39 6.41 -11.46
N LYS A 111 -4.46 7.17 -11.25
CA LYS A 111 -4.42 8.60 -10.90
C LYS A 111 -4.57 8.77 -9.41
N LYS A 112 -3.74 9.60 -8.80
CA LYS A 112 -3.77 9.86 -7.37
C LYS A 112 -5.12 10.46 -6.97
N VAL A 113 -5.72 9.90 -5.91
CA VAL A 113 -6.93 10.43 -5.28
C VAL A 113 -6.45 11.22 -4.06
N GLN A 114 -6.83 12.49 -4.00
CA GLN A 114 -6.44 13.43 -2.94
C GLN A 114 -6.90 12.94 -1.56
#